data_AF-A0A9J6EEA8-F1
#
_entry.id   AF-A0A9J6EEA8-F1
#
_cell.length_a   1.000
_cell.length_b   1.000
_cell.length_c   1.000
_cell.angle_alpha   90.00
_cell.angle_beta   90.00
_cell.angle_gamma   90.00
#
_symmetry.space_group_name_H-M   'P 1'
#
loop_
_entity.id
_entity.type
_entity.pdbx_description
1 polymer ?
#
loop_
_entity_poly.entity_id
_entity_poly.type
_entity_poly.pdbx_seq_one_letter_code
_entity_poly.pdbx_strand_id
1 'polypeptide(L)'
;MRHGIEVFLRSGLNHCRCNDPLSCAGRDTYECCGANASVNPECFPIDVPAEDPFYSRYGSRCMNFKRSAPCLTCRMGDRRLNQNSGLLLMHTMWFREHNRVARKMAQINPHWDDEQLFQVSRRIVEARLQHTVYNELLGELLSPEGVQQNQLSPLSEGYTTYDAAVDATVYNEFTTAALRLGHSIIDDDNETVHLPGEHEWRLPLRLNWFNPFAFYGAHVMDAVTASRYGTHDVTRHAFRRPDGPKPFGVDLFAFDIQRGRDHGLRPYVDYVRHCAPDVPLDEFEHLERLMPRDAVELFAGLYDDVGDVDLFSAGLAERTMPASMVGPTFACLIGPMFRRLKYGDRFYYEHGGQAGSFTPGK
;
A
#
# COMPACT_ATOMS: atom_id res chain seq x y z
N MET A 1 -5.20 -8.87 -17.40
CA MET A 1 -5.37 -7.46 -16.98
C MET A 1 -5.65 -7.35 -15.48
N ARG A 2 -6.70 -7.94 -14.91
CA ARG A 2 -6.93 -7.95 -13.44
C ARG A 2 -5.71 -8.34 -12.58
N HIS A 3 -4.96 -9.35 -13.01
CA HIS A 3 -3.75 -9.82 -12.30
C HIS A 3 -2.64 -8.76 -12.19
N GLY A 4 -2.51 -7.84 -13.16
CA GLY A 4 -1.47 -6.78 -13.14
C GLY A 4 -1.81 -5.62 -12.20
N ILE A 5 -3.11 -5.34 -12.02
CA ILE A 5 -3.63 -4.31 -11.11
C ILE A 5 -3.39 -4.71 -9.66
N GLU A 6 -3.57 -5.99 -9.32
CA GLU A 6 -3.34 -6.52 -7.98
C GLU A 6 -1.87 -6.53 -7.58
N VAL A 7 -0.99 -6.95 -8.50
CA VAL A 7 0.47 -6.83 -8.33
C VAL A 7 0.86 -5.38 -8.01
N PHE A 8 0.23 -4.43 -8.71
CA PHE A 8 0.49 -3.01 -8.57
C PHE A 8 -0.03 -2.41 -7.25
N LEU A 9 -1.18 -2.85 -6.74
CA LEU A 9 -1.72 -2.50 -5.41
C LEU A 9 -0.89 -3.09 -4.26
N ARG A 10 -0.50 -4.36 -4.36
CA ARG A 10 0.23 -5.08 -3.31
C ARG A 10 1.64 -4.54 -3.07
N SER A 11 2.23 -3.93 -4.09
CA SER A 11 3.67 -3.66 -4.09
C SER A 11 4.05 -2.30 -4.68
N GLY A 12 3.44 -1.83 -5.77
CA GLY A 12 3.95 -0.67 -6.52
C GLY A 12 3.55 0.70 -5.97
N LEU A 13 2.24 0.94 -5.79
CA LEU A 13 1.72 2.30 -5.62
C LEU A 13 2.13 2.96 -4.29
N ASN A 14 2.09 2.19 -3.20
CA ASN A 14 2.47 2.66 -1.86
C ASN A 14 3.93 3.09 -1.82
N HIS A 15 4.77 2.42 -2.61
CA HIS A 15 6.22 2.59 -2.62
C HIS A 15 6.68 3.80 -3.46
N CYS A 16 5.87 4.25 -4.43
CA CYS A 16 6.18 5.41 -5.26
C CYS A 16 5.98 6.76 -4.56
N ARG A 17 5.10 6.87 -3.54
CA ARG A 17 4.76 8.14 -2.89
C ARG A 17 4.87 8.15 -1.36
N CYS A 18 4.75 6.99 -0.71
CA CYS A 18 4.56 6.93 0.75
C CYS A 18 5.65 6.05 1.38
N ASN A 19 6.65 6.70 1.96
CA ASN A 19 7.62 6.01 2.79
C ASN A 19 7.78 6.79 4.10
N ASP A 20 7.23 6.24 5.18
CA ASP A 20 7.43 6.76 6.53
C ASP A 20 8.71 6.12 7.07
N PRO A 21 9.85 6.84 7.10
CA PRO A 21 11.07 6.28 7.62
C PRO A 21 10.92 6.01 9.12
N LEU A 22 11.34 4.83 9.57
CA LEU A 22 11.48 4.57 11.01
C LEU A 22 12.51 5.52 11.61
N SER A 23 12.33 5.86 12.90
CA SER A 23 13.28 6.66 13.67
C SER A 23 14.71 6.17 13.50
N CYS A 24 15.57 7.07 13.01
CA CYS A 24 16.98 6.82 12.68
C CYS A 24 17.94 7.26 13.80
N ALA A 25 17.49 7.30 15.05
CA ALA A 25 18.31 7.79 16.17
C ALA A 25 19.49 6.83 16.46
N GLY A 26 20.63 7.07 15.81
CA GLY A 26 21.92 6.46 16.17
C GLY A 26 22.23 5.14 15.47
N ARG A 27 23.53 4.82 15.37
CA ARG A 27 24.08 3.63 14.70
C ARG A 27 23.77 2.30 15.42
N ASP A 28 22.86 2.31 16.38
CA ASP A 28 22.53 1.14 17.18
C ASP A 28 21.18 0.58 16.75
N THR A 29 21.16 -0.67 16.32
CA THR A 29 19.91 -1.43 16.12
C THR A 29 19.34 -1.81 17.48
N TYR A 30 18.73 -0.86 18.19
CA TYR A 30 18.06 -1.17 19.46
C TYR A 30 16.78 -1.99 19.23
N GLU A 31 16.55 -2.97 20.10
CA GLU A 31 15.41 -3.89 20.09
C GLU A 31 14.37 -3.46 21.13
N CYS A 32 13.15 -3.14 20.70
CA CYS A 32 12.08 -2.65 21.58
C CYS A 32 11.38 -3.75 22.38
N CYS A 33 11.84 -5.00 22.30
CA CYS A 33 11.42 -6.09 23.17
C CYS A 33 12.50 -6.51 24.16
N GLY A 34 13.65 -5.82 24.18
CA GLY A 34 14.76 -6.09 25.09
C GLY A 34 14.67 -5.32 26.40
N ALA A 35 15.62 -5.57 27.31
CA ALA A 35 15.67 -4.95 28.65
C ALA A 35 15.72 -3.40 28.65
N ASN A 36 16.15 -2.78 27.55
CA ASN A 36 16.26 -1.32 27.39
C ASN A 36 15.04 -0.68 26.71
N ALA A 37 13.99 -1.45 26.42
CA ALA A 37 12.82 -0.98 25.67
C ALA A 37 12.01 0.10 26.39
N SER A 38 11.83 -0.03 27.71
CA SER A 38 11.00 0.87 28.53
C SER A 38 11.58 2.28 28.70
N VAL A 39 12.83 2.50 28.31
CA VAL A 39 13.54 3.78 28.48
C VAL A 39 13.61 4.56 27.15
N ASN A 40 13.37 3.91 26.01
CA ASN A 40 13.55 4.55 24.71
C ASN A 40 12.22 5.12 24.18
N PRO A 41 12.09 6.46 24.00
CA PRO A 41 10.85 7.08 23.50
C PRO A 41 10.51 6.70 22.06
N GLU A 42 11.46 6.13 21.31
CA GLU A 42 11.26 5.63 19.95
C GLU A 42 10.67 4.21 19.90
N CYS A 43 10.56 3.54 21.05
CA CYS A 43 9.98 2.22 21.16
C CYS A 43 8.50 2.31 21.50
N PHE A 44 7.68 1.59 20.72
CA PHE A 44 6.25 1.42 21.00
C PHE A 44 5.86 -0.03 20.71
N PRO A 45 6.43 -1.00 21.45
CA PRO A 45 6.30 -2.42 21.18
C PRO A 45 4.84 -2.87 21.21
N ILE A 46 4.55 -3.96 20.48
CA ILE A 46 3.24 -4.61 20.51
C ILE A 46 3.31 -5.76 21.52
N ASP A 47 2.51 -5.68 22.57
CA ASP A 47 2.39 -6.74 23.56
C ASP A 47 1.64 -7.93 22.97
N VAL A 48 2.22 -9.12 23.07
CA VAL A 48 1.59 -10.36 22.63
C VAL A 48 0.87 -10.98 23.83
N PRO A 49 -0.44 -11.32 23.76
CA PRO A 49 -1.17 -11.94 24.86
C PRO A 49 -0.65 -13.32 25.27
N ALA A 50 -0.77 -13.72 26.54
CA ALA A 50 -0.25 -15.00 27.06
C ALA A 50 -0.83 -16.21 26.33
N GLU A 51 -2.12 -16.08 26.03
CA GLU A 51 -2.93 -17.06 25.31
C GLU A 51 -2.89 -16.88 23.79
N ASP A 52 -1.95 -16.07 23.26
CA ASP A 52 -1.81 -15.91 21.81
C ASP A 52 -1.64 -17.28 21.15
N PRO A 53 -2.46 -17.65 20.16
CA PRO A 53 -2.50 -19.01 19.65
C PRO A 53 -1.24 -19.44 18.90
N PHE A 54 -0.38 -18.50 18.49
CA PHE A 54 0.81 -18.76 17.67
C PHE A 54 2.11 -18.37 18.37
N TYR A 55 2.25 -17.10 18.78
CA TYR A 55 3.48 -16.55 19.34
C TYR A 55 3.82 -17.10 20.73
N SER A 56 2.82 -17.48 21.52
CA SER A 56 3.02 -18.09 22.85
C SER A 56 3.80 -19.40 22.78
N ARG A 57 3.63 -20.18 21.69
CA ARG A 57 4.33 -21.46 21.45
C ARG A 57 5.84 -21.30 21.34
N TYR A 58 6.29 -20.09 21.00
CA TYR A 58 7.70 -19.74 20.89
C TYR A 58 8.19 -18.90 22.07
N GLY A 59 7.37 -18.75 23.13
CA GLY A 59 7.69 -17.90 24.28
C GLY A 59 7.76 -16.40 23.95
N SER A 60 7.25 -15.97 22.79
CA SER A 60 7.29 -14.57 22.38
C SER A 60 6.16 -13.79 23.04
N ARG A 61 6.51 -12.80 23.86
CA ARG A 61 5.57 -11.92 24.58
C ARG A 61 5.50 -10.50 24.02
N CYS A 62 6.33 -10.19 23.03
CA CYS A 62 6.48 -8.85 22.47
C CYS A 62 6.88 -8.92 20.99
N MET A 63 6.29 -8.06 20.16
CA MET A 63 6.76 -7.78 18.81
C MET A 63 7.45 -6.42 18.76
N ASN A 64 8.64 -6.40 18.17
CA ASN A 64 9.50 -5.24 18.15
C ASN A 64 8.95 -4.18 17.18
N PHE A 65 8.44 -3.08 17.72
CA PHE A 65 7.88 -1.97 16.95
C PHE A 65 8.56 -0.66 17.33
N LYS A 66 8.99 0.07 16.29
CA LYS A 66 9.60 1.40 16.39
C LYS A 66 8.65 2.45 15.84
N ARG A 67 8.59 3.58 16.55
CA ARG A 67 7.86 4.76 16.12
C ARG A 67 8.43 5.30 14.81
N SER A 68 7.55 5.87 13.99
CA SER A 68 7.93 6.56 12.78
C SER A 68 8.78 7.77 13.16
N ALA A 69 9.81 8.06 12.37
CA ALA A 69 10.62 9.24 12.61
C ALA A 69 9.74 10.49 12.46
N PRO A 70 9.84 11.48 13.36
CA PRO A 70 9.36 12.81 13.03
C PRO A 70 10.08 13.28 11.76
N CYS A 71 9.35 13.94 10.84
CA CYS A 71 9.76 14.30 9.48
C CYS A 71 10.88 15.38 9.43
N LEU A 72 11.98 15.19 10.16
CA LEU A 72 13.13 16.09 10.20
C LEU A 72 14.26 15.62 9.28
N THR A 73 14.22 14.38 8.77
CA THR A 73 15.23 13.85 7.85
C THR A 73 14.62 12.96 6.77
N CYS A 74 14.38 13.50 5.57
CA CYS A 74 14.00 12.70 4.40
C CYS A 74 15.27 12.11 3.74
N ARG A 75 15.42 10.78 3.74
CA ARG A 75 16.32 10.10 2.79
C ARG A 75 15.46 9.49 1.67
N MET A 76 15.64 10.01 0.46
CA MET A 76 14.87 9.61 -0.73
C MET A 76 15.39 8.31 -1.33
N GLY A 77 14.48 7.56 -1.97
CA GLY A 77 14.70 6.24 -2.57
C GLY A 77 13.93 5.15 -1.82
N ASP A 78 13.15 4.35 -2.54
CA ASP A 78 12.46 3.21 -1.91
C ASP A 78 13.51 2.17 -1.48
N ARG A 79 13.57 1.86 -0.19
CA ARG A 79 14.52 0.89 0.39
C ARG A 79 13.94 -0.52 0.51
N ARG A 80 12.66 -0.68 0.17
CA ARG A 80 11.89 -1.90 0.34
C ARG A 80 11.84 -2.71 -0.96
N LEU A 81 12.57 -2.31 -2.00
CA LEU A 81 12.65 -2.98 -3.32
C LEU A 81 12.74 -4.51 -3.26
N ASN A 82 13.47 -5.05 -2.28
CA ASN A 82 13.67 -6.49 -2.09
C ASN A 82 12.83 -7.07 -0.94
N GLN A 83 11.67 -6.50 -0.63
CA GLN A 83 10.82 -6.99 0.45
C GLN A 83 10.22 -8.35 0.08
N ASN A 84 9.67 -8.48 -1.13
CA ASN A 84 9.22 -9.73 -1.74
C ASN A 84 9.52 -9.72 -3.26
N SER A 85 9.55 -10.88 -3.92
CA SER A 85 9.90 -10.98 -5.34
C SER A 85 8.86 -10.37 -6.28
N GLY A 86 7.59 -10.32 -5.89
CA GLY A 86 6.56 -9.58 -6.63
C GLY A 86 6.89 -8.08 -6.76
N LEU A 87 7.32 -7.46 -5.66
CA LEU A 87 7.80 -6.07 -5.64
C LEU A 87 9.06 -5.90 -6.48
N LEU A 88 10.04 -6.79 -6.31
CA LEU A 88 11.29 -6.77 -7.07
C LEU A 88 11.05 -6.93 -8.58
N LEU A 89 10.08 -7.76 -8.97
CA LEU A 89 9.65 -7.94 -10.36
C LEU A 89 9.12 -6.63 -10.94
N MET A 90 8.24 -5.93 -10.22
CA MET A 90 7.70 -4.66 -10.68
C MET A 90 8.78 -3.61 -10.85
N HIS A 91 9.69 -3.47 -9.88
CA HIS A 91 10.82 -2.56 -10.01
C HIS A 91 11.73 -2.92 -11.18
N THR A 92 12.02 -4.20 -11.37
CA THR A 92 12.85 -4.68 -12.49
C THR A 92 12.19 -4.42 -13.83
N MET A 93 10.86 -4.62 -13.92
CA MET A 93 10.08 -4.37 -15.12
C MET A 93 10.12 -2.88 -15.50
N TRP A 94 9.84 -1.98 -14.56
CA TRP A 94 9.87 -0.53 -14.82
C TRP A 94 11.28 0.00 -15.12
N PHE A 95 12.31 -0.55 -14.47
CA PHE A 95 13.70 -0.23 -14.79
C PHE A 95 14.08 -0.68 -16.21
N ARG A 96 13.71 -1.91 -16.60
CA ARG A 96 13.93 -2.40 -17.97
C ARG A 96 13.16 -1.56 -18.99
N GLU A 97 11.94 -1.13 -18.66
CA GLU A 97 11.14 -0.27 -19.51
C GLU A 97 11.77 1.10 -19.70
N HIS A 98 12.30 1.72 -18.65
CA HIS A 98 13.08 2.96 -18.78
C HIS A 98 14.24 2.81 -19.77
N ASN A 99 15.05 1.75 -19.61
CA ASN A 99 16.18 1.50 -20.51
C ASN A 99 15.73 1.20 -21.95
N ARG A 100 14.57 0.55 -22.14
CA ARG A 100 14.00 0.30 -23.47
C ARG A 100 13.57 1.61 -24.13
N VAL A 101 12.90 2.50 -23.39
CA VAL A 101 12.50 3.84 -23.87
C VAL A 101 13.73 4.68 -24.18
N ALA A 102 14.73 4.73 -23.30
CA ALA A 102 15.96 5.50 -23.51
C ALA A 102 16.70 5.09 -24.78
N ARG A 103 16.89 3.79 -25.00
CA ARG A 103 17.50 3.28 -26.25
C ARG A 103 16.69 3.68 -27.48
N LYS A 104 15.36 3.68 -27.40
CA LYS A 104 14.52 4.09 -28.52
C LYS A 104 14.59 5.59 -28.77
N MET A 105 14.63 6.41 -27.71
CA MET A 105 14.80 7.85 -27.81
C MET A 105 16.17 8.23 -28.38
N ALA A 106 17.24 7.51 -28.04
CA ALA A 106 18.57 7.72 -28.61
C ALA A 106 18.64 7.42 -30.11
N GLN A 107 17.89 6.41 -30.57
CA GLN A 107 17.78 6.10 -32.01
C GLN A 107 17.04 7.21 -32.78
N ILE A 108 15.98 7.77 -32.18
CA ILE A 108 15.17 8.81 -32.81
C ILE A 108 15.87 10.17 -32.75
N ASN A 109 16.59 10.46 -31.66
CA ASN A 109 17.27 11.71 -31.40
C ASN A 109 18.78 11.47 -31.12
N PRO A 110 19.60 11.18 -32.15
CA PRO A 110 21.03 10.90 -31.96
C PRO A 110 21.86 12.06 -31.42
N HIS A 111 21.27 13.27 -31.38
CA HIS A 111 21.90 14.50 -30.91
C HIS A 111 21.62 14.78 -29.42
N TRP A 112 20.78 13.98 -28.76
CA TRP A 112 20.51 14.12 -27.34
C TRP A 112 21.65 13.54 -26.51
N ASP A 113 21.98 14.21 -25.41
CA ASP A 113 22.89 13.70 -24.41
C ASP A 113 22.18 12.75 -23.42
N ASP A 114 22.97 12.14 -22.52
CA ASP A 114 22.47 11.18 -21.52
C ASP A 114 21.43 11.79 -20.57
N GLU A 115 21.56 13.06 -20.20
CA GLU A 115 20.62 13.73 -19.29
C GLU A 115 19.26 13.92 -19.97
N GLN A 116 19.26 14.39 -21.21
CA GLN A 116 18.04 14.51 -22.01
C GLN A 116 17.36 13.14 -22.19
N LEU A 117 18.14 12.11 -22.53
CA LEU A 117 17.62 10.75 -22.68
C LEU A 117 17.01 10.22 -21.38
N PHE A 118 17.69 10.43 -20.25
CA PHE A 118 17.20 10.01 -18.93
C PHE A 118 15.90 10.72 -18.56
N GLN A 119 15.85 12.06 -18.61
CA GLN A 119 14.68 12.82 -18.17
C GLN A 119 13.45 12.56 -19.06
N VAL A 120 13.63 12.49 -20.38
CA VAL A 120 12.51 12.18 -21.29
C VAL A 120 12.01 10.75 -21.06
N SER A 121 12.92 9.78 -20.91
CA SER A 121 12.53 8.39 -20.65
C SER A 121 11.83 8.23 -19.31
N ARG A 122 12.36 8.86 -18.26
CA ARG A 122 11.74 8.92 -16.93
C ARG A 122 10.32 9.46 -17.03
N ARG A 123 10.13 10.61 -17.68
CA ARG A 123 8.83 11.25 -17.83
C ARG A 123 7.83 10.38 -18.59
N ILE A 124 8.25 9.67 -19.65
CA ILE A 124 7.40 8.73 -20.39
C ILE A 124 6.99 7.54 -19.50
N VAL A 125 7.92 6.99 -18.73
CA VAL A 125 7.63 5.87 -17.81
C VAL A 125 6.70 6.31 -16.68
N GLU A 126 6.92 7.49 -16.10
CA GLU A 126 6.03 8.09 -15.10
C GLU A 126 4.62 8.31 -15.66
N ALA A 127 4.49 8.78 -16.91
CA ALA A 127 3.19 8.94 -17.57
C ALA A 127 2.47 7.60 -17.79
N ARG A 128 3.19 6.55 -18.17
CA ARG A 128 2.62 5.19 -18.30
C ARG A 128 2.15 4.65 -16.96
N LEU A 129 2.96 4.84 -15.92
CA LEU A 129 2.61 4.47 -14.56
C LEU A 129 1.33 5.18 -14.10
N GLN A 130 1.27 6.50 -14.26
CA GLN A 130 0.07 7.29 -13.96
C GLN A 130 -1.13 6.78 -14.78
N HIS A 131 -0.99 6.60 -16.09
CA HIS A 131 -2.08 6.12 -16.92
C HIS A 131 -2.59 4.73 -16.46
N THR A 132 -1.72 3.76 -16.19
CA THR A 132 -2.12 2.45 -15.65
C THR A 132 -2.87 2.59 -14.32
N VAL A 133 -2.42 3.48 -13.42
CA VAL A 133 -3.11 3.72 -12.14
C VAL A 133 -4.53 4.22 -12.37
N TYR A 134 -4.68 5.33 -13.11
CA TYR A 134 -5.98 5.98 -13.26
C TYR A 134 -6.92 5.23 -14.20
N ASN A 135 -6.39 4.55 -15.23
CA ASN A 135 -7.18 3.82 -16.21
C ASN A 135 -7.57 2.42 -15.74
N GLU A 136 -6.64 1.69 -15.13
CA GLU A 136 -6.82 0.26 -14.85
C GLU A 136 -7.13 0.02 -13.37
N LEU A 137 -6.36 0.64 -12.47
CA LEU A 137 -6.48 0.34 -11.05
C LEU A 137 -7.69 1.01 -10.38
N LEU A 138 -7.86 2.33 -10.55
CA LEU A 138 -8.83 3.06 -9.73
C LEU A 138 -10.28 2.59 -9.95
N GLY A 139 -10.60 2.05 -11.12
CA GLY A 139 -11.92 1.47 -11.41
C GLY A 139 -12.23 0.22 -10.60
N GLU A 140 -11.27 -0.68 -10.41
CA GLU A 140 -11.44 -1.87 -9.56
C GLU A 140 -11.44 -1.48 -8.07
N LEU A 141 -10.65 -0.46 -7.69
CA LEU A 141 -10.57 -0.01 -6.31
C LEU A 141 -11.84 0.74 -5.86
N LEU A 142 -12.29 1.76 -6.60
CA LEU A 142 -13.32 2.72 -6.18
C LEU A 142 -14.72 2.50 -6.77
N SER A 143 -14.88 1.53 -7.67
CA SER A 143 -15.99 1.42 -8.63
C SER A 143 -15.94 2.47 -9.76
N PRO A 144 -16.59 2.19 -10.90
CA PRO A 144 -16.75 3.16 -11.98
C PRO A 144 -17.42 4.47 -11.54
N GLU A 145 -18.43 4.39 -10.66
CA GLU A 145 -19.13 5.55 -10.10
C GLU A 145 -18.19 6.38 -9.23
N GLY A 146 -17.40 5.74 -8.36
CA GLY A 146 -16.43 6.45 -7.52
C GLY A 146 -15.34 7.15 -8.34
N VAL A 147 -14.88 6.52 -9.42
CA VAL A 147 -13.95 7.13 -10.41
C VAL A 147 -14.58 8.35 -11.07
N GLN A 148 -15.84 8.25 -11.50
CA GLN A 148 -16.55 9.35 -12.16
C GLN A 148 -16.78 10.52 -11.20
N GLN A 149 -17.29 10.25 -9.99
CA GLN A 149 -17.54 11.26 -8.96
C GLN A 149 -16.29 12.09 -8.64
N ASN A 150 -15.12 11.44 -8.64
CA ASN A 150 -13.83 12.07 -8.35
C ASN A 150 -13.10 12.59 -9.61
N GLN A 151 -13.69 12.49 -10.80
CA GLN A 151 -13.10 12.93 -12.08
C GLN A 151 -11.74 12.27 -12.40
N LEU A 152 -11.63 10.98 -12.08
CA LEU A 152 -10.35 10.26 -12.14
C LEU A 152 -10.06 9.64 -13.50
N SER A 153 -11.08 9.37 -14.32
CA SER A 153 -10.91 8.79 -15.66
C SER A 153 -9.94 9.59 -16.53
N PRO A 154 -8.98 8.92 -17.18
CA PRO A 154 -8.22 9.50 -18.29
C PRO A 154 -9.11 10.03 -19.40
N LEU A 155 -8.65 11.07 -20.08
CA LEU A 155 -9.28 11.61 -21.28
C LEU A 155 -8.91 10.76 -22.50
N SER A 156 -9.86 10.57 -23.42
CA SER A 156 -9.57 9.99 -24.73
C SER A 156 -8.82 10.96 -25.65
N GLU A 157 -9.03 12.27 -25.45
CA GLU A 157 -8.42 13.35 -26.22
C GLU A 157 -8.36 14.66 -25.41
N GLY A 158 -7.48 15.58 -25.83
CA GLY A 158 -7.35 16.89 -25.21
C GLY A 158 -6.49 16.90 -23.94
N TYR A 159 -6.73 17.90 -23.09
CA TYR A 159 -5.95 18.15 -21.89
C TYR A 159 -6.82 18.44 -20.69
N THR A 160 -6.36 17.98 -19.54
CA THR A 160 -6.77 18.49 -18.23
C THR A 160 -5.96 19.76 -17.89
N THR A 161 -6.36 20.44 -16.81
CA THR A 161 -5.70 21.67 -16.34
C THR A 161 -5.20 21.47 -14.92
N TYR A 162 -3.94 21.82 -14.69
CA TYR A 162 -3.32 21.85 -13.37
C TYR A 162 -3.96 22.97 -12.52
N ASP A 163 -4.25 22.67 -11.26
CA ASP A 163 -4.77 23.63 -10.29
C ASP A 163 -3.75 23.83 -9.16
N ALA A 164 -3.13 25.01 -9.13
CA ALA A 164 -2.13 25.36 -8.11
C ALA A 164 -2.72 25.57 -6.71
N ALA A 165 -4.05 25.72 -6.58
CA ALA A 165 -4.71 25.81 -5.28
C ALA A 165 -4.98 24.44 -4.65
N VAL A 166 -4.83 23.34 -5.41
CA VAL A 166 -5.01 21.98 -4.90
C VAL A 166 -3.76 21.53 -4.15
N ASP A 167 -3.91 21.27 -2.85
CA ASP A 167 -2.88 20.63 -2.05
C ASP A 167 -2.79 19.13 -2.38
N ALA A 168 -1.67 18.74 -2.99
CA ALA A 168 -1.36 17.35 -3.34
C ALA A 168 -0.60 16.60 -2.23
N THR A 169 -0.45 17.19 -1.04
CA THR A 169 0.13 16.52 0.13
C THR A 169 -0.71 15.31 0.48
N VAL A 170 -0.07 14.14 0.56
CA VAL A 170 -0.73 12.90 0.94
C VAL A 170 -1.03 12.95 2.43
N TYR A 171 -2.30 12.83 2.79
CA TYR A 171 -2.72 12.83 4.19
C TYR A 171 -2.43 11.50 4.88
N ASN A 172 -2.28 11.55 6.20
CA ASN A 172 -1.74 10.49 7.04
C ASN A 172 -2.61 9.22 7.03
N GLU A 173 -3.92 9.38 7.09
CA GLU A 173 -4.91 8.30 7.06
C GLU A 173 -4.91 7.52 5.74
N PHE A 174 -4.51 8.16 4.63
CA PHE A 174 -4.36 7.48 3.34
C PHE A 174 -3.17 6.51 3.37
N THR A 175 -2.01 6.94 3.86
CA THR A 175 -0.78 6.12 3.87
C THR A 175 -0.78 5.06 4.97
N THR A 176 -1.40 5.39 6.10
CA THR A 176 -1.29 4.61 7.33
C THR A 176 -2.43 3.61 7.48
N ALA A 177 -3.59 3.84 6.85
CA ALA A 177 -4.72 2.92 6.89
C ALA A 177 -5.26 2.57 5.50
N ALA A 178 -5.83 3.52 4.76
CA ALA A 178 -6.65 3.21 3.58
C ALA A 178 -5.87 2.46 2.48
N LEU A 179 -4.65 2.91 2.17
CA LEU A 179 -3.82 2.29 1.13
C LEU A 179 -3.11 1.00 1.63
N ARG A 180 -3.23 0.67 2.92
CA ARG A 180 -2.78 -0.61 3.48
C ARG A 180 -3.76 -1.75 3.23
N LEU A 181 -4.91 -1.47 2.61
CA LEU A 181 -5.78 -2.48 1.99
C LEU A 181 -4.98 -3.50 1.16
N GLY A 182 -3.88 -3.07 0.52
CA GLY A 182 -2.98 -3.95 -0.21
C GLY A 182 -2.51 -5.18 0.59
N HIS A 183 -2.42 -5.10 1.92
CA HIS A 183 -2.06 -6.24 2.77
C HIS A 183 -3.20 -7.27 2.94
N SER A 184 -4.46 -6.86 2.77
CA SER A 184 -5.62 -7.74 2.84
C SER A 184 -5.82 -8.61 1.62
N ILE A 185 -5.18 -8.26 0.49
CA ILE A 185 -5.26 -9.01 -0.76
C ILE A 185 -4.03 -9.90 -0.99
N ILE A 186 -3.07 -9.97 -0.05
CA ILE A 186 -1.89 -10.85 -0.18
C ILE A 186 -2.28 -12.30 0.16
N ASP A 187 -1.82 -13.27 -0.64
CA ASP A 187 -2.04 -14.71 -0.41
C ASP A 187 -0.85 -15.40 0.29
N ASP A 188 -1.08 -16.58 0.85
CA ASP A 188 -0.04 -17.44 1.44
C ASP A 188 0.87 -18.09 0.40
N ASP A 189 0.33 -18.38 -0.80
CA ASP A 189 1.07 -18.99 -1.90
C ASP A 189 1.34 -17.93 -2.96
N ASN A 190 2.50 -17.29 -2.89
CA ASN A 190 2.89 -16.30 -3.88
C ASN A 190 3.83 -16.95 -4.87
N GLU A 191 3.28 -17.37 -6.02
CA GLU A 191 3.89 -17.40 -7.36
C GLU A 191 3.74 -18.75 -8.06
N THR A 192 3.12 -18.69 -9.24
CA THR A 192 3.03 -19.82 -10.18
C THR A 192 4.14 -19.69 -11.23
N VAL A 193 5.08 -20.63 -11.21
CA VAL A 193 6.14 -20.73 -12.23
C VAL A 193 5.56 -21.35 -13.51
N HIS A 194 5.50 -20.55 -14.59
CA HIS A 194 5.15 -21.04 -15.92
C HIS A 194 6.38 -21.05 -16.84
N LEU A 195 7.02 -22.21 -16.95
CA LEU A 195 7.89 -22.50 -18.09
C LEU A 195 7.11 -23.36 -19.11
N PRO A 196 7.21 -23.10 -20.43
CA PRO A 196 6.54 -23.92 -21.43
C PRO A 196 6.96 -25.39 -21.31
N GLY A 197 6.04 -26.26 -20.89
CA GLY A 197 6.28 -27.70 -20.73
C GLY A 197 6.63 -28.18 -19.32
N GLU A 198 6.64 -27.31 -18.29
CA GLU A 198 6.88 -27.71 -16.90
C GLU A 198 5.64 -27.62 -15.99
N HIS A 199 5.68 -28.36 -14.88
CA HIS A 199 4.63 -28.42 -13.87
C HIS A 199 4.46 -27.10 -13.10
N GLU A 200 3.23 -26.84 -12.65
CA GLU A 200 2.89 -25.74 -11.73
C GLU A 200 3.62 -25.93 -10.38
N TRP A 201 4.44 -24.96 -9.99
CA TRP A 201 5.05 -24.91 -8.66
C TRP A 201 4.60 -23.64 -7.93
N ARG A 202 4.17 -23.78 -6.68
CA ARG A 202 3.77 -22.68 -5.79
C ARG A 202 4.85 -22.44 -4.74
N LEU A 203 5.29 -21.18 -4.62
CA LEU A 203 6.23 -20.77 -3.58
C LEU A 203 5.48 -20.12 -2.40
N PRO A 204 5.56 -20.67 -1.18
CA PRO A 204 4.96 -20.02 -0.02
C PRO A 204 5.57 -18.64 0.26
N LEU A 205 4.74 -17.64 0.55
CA LEU A 205 5.14 -16.25 0.81
C LEU A 205 6.17 -16.16 1.95
N ARG A 206 6.05 -17.01 2.98
CA ARG A 206 7.05 -17.08 4.08
C ARG A 206 8.48 -17.39 3.64
N LEU A 207 8.70 -17.93 2.44
CA LEU A 207 10.02 -18.22 1.85
C LEU A 207 10.48 -17.14 0.85
N ASN A 208 9.60 -16.20 0.54
CA ASN A 208 9.77 -15.15 -0.47
C ASN A 208 10.31 -13.85 0.16
N TRP A 209 9.98 -13.57 1.43
CA TRP A 209 10.47 -12.38 2.15
C TRP A 209 12.00 -12.25 2.08
N PHE A 210 12.47 -11.12 1.51
CA PHE A 210 13.88 -10.80 1.31
C PHE A 210 14.69 -11.80 0.47
N ASN A 211 14.03 -12.67 -0.30
CA ASN A 211 14.68 -13.67 -1.14
C ASN A 211 14.67 -13.25 -2.62
N PRO A 212 15.74 -12.61 -3.14
CA PRO A 212 15.79 -12.15 -4.53
C PRO A 212 15.87 -13.31 -5.53
N PHE A 213 16.18 -14.53 -5.09
CA PHE A 213 16.35 -15.68 -5.99
C PHE A 213 15.04 -16.36 -6.35
N ALA A 214 13.98 -16.16 -5.55
CA ALA A 214 12.62 -16.55 -5.89
C ALA A 214 12.21 -15.98 -7.27
N PHE A 215 12.75 -14.81 -7.64
CA PHE A 215 12.51 -14.11 -8.89
C PHE A 215 12.85 -14.89 -10.19
N TYR A 216 13.80 -15.82 -10.20
CA TYR A 216 14.32 -16.40 -11.46
C TYR A 216 13.38 -17.40 -12.17
N GLY A 217 12.25 -17.79 -11.57
CA GLY A 217 11.35 -18.85 -12.06
C GLY A 217 10.17 -18.43 -12.96
N ALA A 218 9.89 -17.13 -13.17
CA ALA A 218 8.66 -16.58 -13.81
C ALA A 218 7.43 -16.55 -12.88
N HIS A 219 6.69 -15.43 -12.92
CA HIS A 219 5.78 -15.01 -11.85
C HIS A 219 4.47 -14.44 -12.38
N VAL A 220 3.41 -15.24 -12.32
CA VAL A 220 2.04 -14.72 -12.32
C VAL A 220 1.57 -14.74 -10.87
N MET A 221 1.16 -13.57 -10.35
CA MET A 221 0.47 -13.49 -9.06
C MET A 221 -1.03 -13.59 -9.35
N ASP A 222 -1.66 -14.62 -8.79
CA ASP A 222 -3.08 -14.91 -8.99
C ASP A 222 -3.98 -13.88 -8.29
N ALA A 223 -5.19 -13.75 -8.82
CA ALA A 223 -6.21 -12.85 -8.32
C ALA A 223 -6.74 -13.31 -6.95
N VAL A 224 -6.69 -12.45 -5.93
CA VAL A 224 -7.08 -12.81 -4.55
C VAL A 224 -8.16 -11.87 -4.01
N THR A 225 -9.19 -12.47 -3.41
CA THR A 225 -10.25 -11.74 -2.69
C THR A 225 -9.68 -11.13 -1.41
N ALA A 226 -9.97 -9.85 -1.16
CA ALA A 226 -9.57 -9.18 0.08
C ALA A 226 -10.09 -9.92 1.32
N SER A 227 -9.21 -10.17 2.28
CA SER A 227 -9.50 -10.79 3.57
C SER A 227 -9.26 -9.79 4.70
N ARG A 228 -10.31 -9.50 5.47
CA ARG A 228 -10.22 -8.67 6.70
C ARG A 228 -9.38 -9.32 7.81
N TYR A 229 -9.06 -10.61 7.69
CA TYR A 229 -8.19 -11.33 8.63
C TYR A 229 -6.75 -11.48 8.13
N GLY A 230 -6.49 -11.17 6.86
CA GLY A 230 -5.24 -11.52 6.20
C GLY A 230 -5.02 -13.04 6.11
N THR A 231 -3.89 -13.44 5.56
CA THR A 231 -3.48 -14.84 5.48
C THR A 231 -2.42 -15.17 6.54
N HIS A 232 -2.06 -16.45 6.68
CA HIS A 232 -1.16 -16.86 7.75
C HIS A 232 0.27 -16.34 7.57
N ASP A 233 0.78 -16.29 6.35
CA ASP A 233 2.12 -15.79 6.05
C ASP A 233 2.21 -14.26 6.16
N VAL A 234 1.08 -13.54 6.08
CA VAL A 234 0.97 -12.10 6.37
C VAL A 234 0.91 -11.83 7.88
N THR A 235 0.11 -12.62 8.63
CA THR A 235 -0.12 -12.41 10.07
C THR A 235 0.88 -13.10 10.98
N ARG A 236 1.71 -14.02 10.46
CA ARG A 236 2.65 -14.82 11.29
C ARG A 236 4.07 -14.87 10.76
N HIS A 237 4.27 -14.64 9.46
CA HIS A 237 5.57 -14.78 8.80
C HIS A 237 6.03 -13.53 8.06
N ALA A 238 5.34 -12.39 8.17
CA ALA A 238 5.73 -11.18 7.46
C ALA A 238 7.15 -10.77 7.86
N PHE A 239 7.97 -10.42 6.85
CA PHE A 239 9.37 -10.03 7.03
C PHE A 239 10.26 -11.06 7.74
N ARG A 240 9.84 -12.33 7.79
CA ARG A 240 10.70 -13.41 8.29
C ARG A 240 11.93 -13.50 7.40
N ARG A 241 13.11 -13.47 8.02
CA ARG A 241 14.37 -13.75 7.34
C ARG A 241 14.61 -15.27 7.30
N PRO A 242 14.87 -15.89 6.14
CA PRO A 242 15.13 -17.33 6.06
C PRO A 242 16.31 -17.80 6.91
N ASP A 243 17.32 -16.96 7.07
CA ASP A 243 18.52 -17.13 7.91
C ASP A 243 18.37 -16.56 9.33
N GLY A 244 17.17 -16.09 9.68
CA GLY A 244 16.89 -15.49 10.98
C GLY A 244 16.80 -16.51 12.12
N PRO A 245 17.01 -16.07 13.37
CA PRO A 245 17.00 -16.96 14.54
C PRO A 245 15.59 -17.44 14.94
N LYS A 246 14.53 -16.79 14.42
CA LYS A 246 13.13 -17.10 14.73
C LYS A 246 12.49 -17.82 13.54
N PRO A 247 11.71 -18.91 13.75
CA PRO A 247 11.00 -19.59 12.68
C PRO A 247 9.76 -18.81 12.18
N PHE A 248 9.49 -17.63 12.75
CA PHE A 248 8.33 -16.78 12.46
C PHE A 248 8.75 -15.34 12.15
N GLY A 249 7.80 -14.55 11.65
CA GLY A 249 7.93 -13.13 11.33
C GLY A 249 7.05 -12.26 12.23
N VAL A 250 6.71 -11.07 11.76
CA VAL A 250 5.78 -10.17 12.45
C VAL A 250 4.34 -10.41 11.98
N ASP A 251 3.38 -9.96 12.78
CA ASP A 251 2.00 -9.82 12.36
C ASP A 251 1.85 -8.47 11.67
N LEU A 252 1.67 -8.48 10.34
CA LEU A 252 1.57 -7.25 9.56
C LEU A 252 0.32 -6.43 9.92
N PHE A 253 -0.79 -7.09 10.26
CA PHE A 253 -2.05 -6.41 10.60
C PHE A 253 -1.95 -5.77 11.99
N ALA A 254 -1.36 -6.47 12.96
CA ALA A 254 -1.04 -5.87 14.25
C ALA A 254 -0.09 -4.67 14.09
N PHE A 255 0.88 -4.75 13.17
CA PHE A 255 1.76 -3.62 12.82
C PHE A 255 1.02 -2.45 12.19
N ASP A 256 0.03 -2.70 11.34
CA ASP A 256 -0.78 -1.65 10.71
C ASP A 256 -1.66 -0.93 11.74
N ILE A 257 -2.29 -1.68 12.64
CA ILE A 257 -3.05 -1.13 13.77
C ILE A 257 -2.13 -0.29 14.67
N GLN A 258 -0.98 -0.85 15.09
CA GLN A 258 -0.03 -0.13 15.94
C GLN A 258 0.55 1.10 15.24
N ARG A 259 0.73 1.06 13.92
CA ARG A 259 1.17 2.23 13.14
C ARG A 259 0.10 3.31 13.08
N GLY A 260 -1.17 2.94 12.97
CA GLY A 260 -2.29 3.88 13.08
C GLY A 260 -2.24 4.65 14.41
N ARG A 261 -2.03 3.93 15.52
CA ARG A 261 -1.87 4.51 16.86
C ARG A 261 -0.64 5.40 16.98
N ASP A 262 0.51 4.93 16.47
CA ASP A 262 1.77 5.70 16.44
C ASP A 262 1.61 7.04 15.72
N HIS A 263 0.89 7.03 14.60
CA HIS A 263 0.62 8.18 13.75
C HIS A 263 -0.53 9.07 14.26
N GLY A 264 -1.16 8.71 15.38
CA GLY A 264 -2.27 9.47 15.95
C GLY A 264 -3.47 9.55 15.02
N LEU A 265 -3.75 8.49 14.25
CA LEU A 265 -4.97 8.42 13.47
C LEU A 265 -6.18 8.55 14.40
N ARG A 266 -7.20 9.30 13.93
CA ARG A 266 -8.48 9.38 14.62
C ARG A 266 -9.15 8.00 14.69
N PRO A 267 -10.13 7.81 15.59
CA PRO A 267 -10.98 6.63 15.56
C PRO A 267 -11.76 6.48 14.26
N TYR A 268 -12.10 5.26 13.90
CA TYR A 268 -12.87 4.92 12.69
C TYR A 268 -14.15 5.76 12.56
N VAL A 269 -14.91 5.90 13.65
CA VAL A 269 -16.19 6.63 13.65
C VAL A 269 -16.07 8.10 13.24
N ASP A 270 -14.92 8.74 13.48
CA ASP A 270 -14.69 10.13 13.07
C ASP A 270 -14.58 10.26 11.54
N TYR A 271 -13.98 9.27 10.88
CA TYR A 271 -13.91 9.25 9.42
C TYR A 271 -15.27 8.94 8.82
N VAL A 272 -16.07 8.07 9.43
CA VAL A 272 -17.44 7.86 8.95
C VAL A 272 -18.27 9.13 9.13
N ARG A 273 -18.17 9.83 10.27
CA ARG A 273 -18.85 11.14 10.45
C ARG A 273 -18.44 12.16 9.40
N HIS A 274 -17.18 12.12 8.94
CA HIS A 274 -16.72 12.95 7.83
C HIS A 274 -17.31 12.53 6.47
N CYS A 275 -17.37 11.23 6.20
CA CYS A 275 -17.75 10.67 4.91
C CYS A 275 -19.28 10.49 4.73
N ALA A 276 -20.00 10.27 5.81
CA ALA A 276 -21.42 9.96 5.88
C ALA A 276 -22.01 10.54 7.19
N PRO A 277 -22.15 11.88 7.29
CA PRO A 277 -22.52 12.57 8.53
C PRO A 277 -23.91 12.19 9.08
N ASP A 278 -24.78 11.63 8.23
CA ASP A 278 -26.13 11.23 8.60
C ASP A 278 -26.20 9.83 9.25
N VAL A 279 -25.07 9.12 9.35
CA VAL A 279 -25.03 7.78 9.95
C VAL A 279 -24.72 7.90 11.46
N PRO A 280 -25.67 7.57 12.36
CA PRO A 280 -25.39 7.50 13.79
C PRO A 280 -24.42 6.35 14.06
N LEU A 281 -23.43 6.57 14.94
CA LEU A 281 -22.35 5.62 15.22
C LEU A 281 -21.89 5.65 16.68
N ASP A 282 -22.82 5.93 17.59
CA ASP A 282 -22.49 6.09 19.02
C ASP A 282 -22.58 4.76 19.80
N GLU A 283 -22.93 3.66 19.13
CA GLU A 283 -23.07 2.32 19.72
C GLU A 283 -22.53 1.28 18.72
N PHE A 284 -22.05 0.13 19.20
CA PHE A 284 -21.49 -0.91 18.33
C PHE A 284 -22.51 -1.44 17.33
N GLU A 285 -23.77 -1.59 17.74
CA GLU A 285 -24.88 -2.06 16.91
C GLU A 285 -25.08 -1.19 15.66
N HIS A 286 -24.75 0.10 15.74
CA HIS A 286 -24.82 1.00 14.60
C HIS A 286 -23.83 0.64 13.48
N LEU A 287 -22.72 -0.03 13.80
CA LEU A 287 -21.74 -0.50 12.82
C LEU A 287 -22.33 -1.53 11.85
N GLU A 288 -23.40 -2.24 12.22
CA GLU A 288 -24.03 -3.26 11.35
C GLU A 288 -24.50 -2.68 10.00
N ARG A 289 -24.76 -1.37 9.95
CA ARG A 289 -25.09 -0.62 8.73
C ARG A 289 -23.96 -0.66 7.69
N LEU A 290 -22.71 -0.77 8.14
CA LEU A 290 -21.51 -0.69 7.30
C LEU A 290 -20.79 -2.03 7.20
N MET A 291 -20.78 -2.83 8.27
CA MET A 291 -20.05 -4.11 8.32
C MET A 291 -20.93 -5.30 8.76
N PRO A 292 -20.56 -6.53 8.41
CA PRO A 292 -21.23 -7.75 8.87
C PRO A 292 -21.31 -7.86 10.40
N ARG A 293 -22.37 -8.48 10.91
CA ARG A 293 -22.64 -8.59 12.36
C ARG A 293 -21.53 -9.31 13.13
N ASP A 294 -20.91 -10.32 12.54
CA ASP A 294 -19.78 -11.04 13.13
C ASP A 294 -18.55 -10.13 13.33
N ALA A 295 -18.32 -9.17 12.44
CA ALA A 295 -17.29 -8.15 12.66
C ALA A 295 -17.67 -7.19 13.80
N VAL A 296 -18.95 -6.79 13.90
CA VAL A 296 -19.44 -5.94 15.00
C VAL A 296 -19.27 -6.64 16.35
N GLU A 297 -19.64 -7.92 16.45
CA GLU A 297 -19.48 -8.72 17.66
C GLU A 297 -18.01 -8.85 18.09
N LEU A 298 -17.08 -8.96 17.12
CA LEU A 298 -15.64 -8.95 17.40
C LEU A 298 -15.17 -7.59 17.95
N PHE A 299 -15.62 -6.47 17.37
CA PHE A 299 -15.25 -5.15 17.86
C PHE A 299 -15.82 -4.87 19.26
N ALA A 300 -17.09 -5.20 19.49
CA ALA A 300 -17.74 -5.04 20.79
C ALA A 300 -17.11 -5.92 21.88
N GLY A 301 -16.53 -7.07 21.51
CA GLY A 301 -15.79 -7.91 22.43
C GLY A 301 -14.35 -7.47 22.72
N LEU A 302 -13.80 -6.53 21.93
CA LEU A 302 -12.40 -6.10 22.01
C LEU A 302 -12.21 -4.66 22.51
N TYR A 303 -13.10 -3.75 22.11
CA TYR A 303 -13.04 -2.32 22.46
C TYR A 303 -14.10 -1.99 23.50
N ASP A 304 -13.76 -1.12 24.46
CA ASP A 304 -14.69 -0.66 25.49
C ASP A 304 -15.73 0.33 24.92
N ASP A 305 -15.31 1.16 23.94
CA ASP A 305 -16.14 2.16 23.28
C ASP A 305 -16.01 2.06 21.75
N VAL A 306 -17.12 2.28 21.03
CA VAL A 306 -17.13 2.27 19.55
C VAL A 306 -16.23 3.36 18.97
N GLY A 307 -16.03 4.43 19.72
CA GLY A 307 -15.11 5.53 19.47
C GLY A 307 -13.63 5.21 19.70
N ASP A 308 -13.26 3.99 20.06
CA ASP A 308 -11.87 3.56 20.16
C ASP A 308 -11.43 2.67 18.98
N VAL A 309 -12.35 2.29 18.09
CA VAL A 309 -12.08 1.35 17.01
C VAL A 309 -11.07 1.92 16.00
N ASP A 310 -9.98 1.19 15.77
CA ASP A 310 -8.92 1.59 14.83
C ASP A 310 -9.40 1.59 13.36
N LEU A 311 -9.06 2.67 12.63
CA LEU A 311 -9.48 2.90 11.23
C LEU A 311 -9.11 1.73 10.30
N PHE A 312 -7.89 1.19 10.41
CA PHE A 312 -7.44 0.13 9.51
C PHE A 312 -8.32 -1.12 9.61
N SER A 313 -8.54 -1.63 10.83
CA SER A 313 -9.34 -2.82 11.06
C SER A 313 -10.80 -2.64 10.64
N ALA A 314 -11.42 -1.52 11.00
CA ALA A 314 -12.83 -1.28 10.69
C ALA A 314 -13.06 -0.99 9.20
N GLY A 315 -12.15 -0.25 8.55
CA GLY A 315 -12.23 0.00 7.11
C GLY A 315 -12.11 -1.27 6.26
N LEU A 316 -11.35 -2.28 6.73
CA LEU A 316 -11.32 -3.61 6.12
C LEU A 316 -12.58 -4.45 6.42
N ALA A 317 -13.26 -4.17 7.53
CA ALA A 317 -14.44 -4.92 7.95
C ALA A 317 -15.72 -4.44 7.25
N GLU A 318 -15.73 -3.22 6.68
CA GLU A 318 -16.84 -2.70 5.89
C GLU A 318 -17.22 -3.66 4.75
N ARG A 319 -18.52 -3.73 4.44
CA ARG A 319 -18.99 -4.36 3.21
C ARG A 319 -18.49 -3.55 2.03
N THR A 320 -17.91 -4.23 1.05
CA THR A 320 -17.45 -3.58 -0.16
C THR A 320 -18.62 -2.98 -0.93
N MET A 321 -18.38 -1.83 -1.57
CA MET A 321 -19.37 -1.25 -2.47
C MET A 321 -19.51 -2.11 -3.74
N PRO A 322 -20.67 -2.07 -4.44
CA PRO A 322 -20.82 -2.76 -5.71
C PRO A 322 -19.70 -2.39 -6.70
N ALA A 323 -19.08 -3.41 -7.32
CA ALA A 323 -17.96 -3.25 -8.25
C ALA A 323 -16.75 -2.49 -7.68
N SER A 324 -16.54 -2.54 -6.36
CA SER A 324 -15.39 -1.95 -5.66
C SER A 324 -14.72 -2.98 -4.76
N MET A 325 -13.41 -2.81 -4.54
CA MET A 325 -12.64 -3.56 -3.56
C MET A 325 -12.72 -3.00 -2.13
N VAL A 326 -13.33 -1.83 -1.93
CA VAL A 326 -13.37 -1.16 -0.62
C VAL A 326 -14.78 -0.83 -0.19
N GLY A 327 -14.95 -0.66 1.12
CA GLY A 327 -16.14 -0.05 1.71
C GLY A 327 -16.20 1.47 1.52
N PRO A 328 -17.32 2.09 1.91
CA PRO A 328 -17.57 3.51 1.70
C PRO A 328 -16.55 4.43 2.38
N THR A 329 -16.03 4.08 3.55
CA THR A 329 -15.06 4.93 4.27
C THR A 329 -13.73 4.98 3.55
N PHE A 330 -13.19 3.83 3.14
CA PHE A 330 -11.96 3.81 2.35
C PHE A 330 -12.15 4.42 0.96
N ALA A 331 -13.31 4.27 0.31
CA ALA A 331 -13.60 4.96 -0.95
C ALA A 331 -13.55 6.49 -0.80
N CYS A 332 -14.17 7.01 0.27
CA CYS A 332 -14.15 8.42 0.65
C CYS A 332 -12.74 8.95 0.96
N LEU A 333 -11.86 8.10 1.52
CA LEU A 333 -10.46 8.45 1.76
C LEU A 333 -9.55 8.25 0.55
N ILE A 334 -9.92 7.44 -0.45
CA ILE A 334 -9.04 7.13 -1.57
C ILE A 334 -9.32 8.03 -2.77
N GLY A 335 -10.60 8.19 -3.15
CA GLY A 335 -11.01 8.95 -4.33
C GLY A 335 -10.53 10.41 -4.32
N PRO A 336 -10.85 11.20 -3.27
CA PRO A 336 -10.41 12.58 -3.14
C PRO A 336 -8.89 12.72 -3.10
N MET A 337 -8.16 11.77 -2.50
CA MET A 337 -6.69 11.80 -2.53
C MET A 337 -6.17 11.67 -3.96
N PHE A 338 -6.64 10.68 -4.73
CA PHE A 338 -6.23 10.54 -6.13
C PHE A 338 -6.65 11.74 -6.97
N ARG A 339 -7.80 12.37 -6.68
CA ARG A 339 -8.17 13.62 -7.35
C ARG A 339 -7.16 14.73 -7.05
N ARG A 340 -6.75 14.89 -5.80
CA ARG A 340 -5.70 15.85 -5.41
C ARG A 340 -4.37 15.54 -6.10
N LEU A 341 -3.98 14.28 -6.20
CA LEU A 341 -2.77 13.86 -6.90
C LEU A 341 -2.85 14.09 -8.42
N LYS A 342 -4.03 14.03 -9.02
CA LYS A 342 -4.23 14.33 -10.44
C LYS A 342 -4.12 15.82 -10.71
N TYR A 343 -4.91 16.64 -10.00
CA TYR A 343 -5.06 18.06 -10.30
C TYR A 343 -4.04 18.97 -9.60
N GLY A 344 -3.44 18.54 -8.50
CA GLY A 344 -2.38 19.26 -7.78
C GLY A 344 -0.96 18.85 -8.18
N ASP A 345 -0.78 17.88 -9.07
CA ASP A 345 0.51 17.52 -9.65
C ASP A 345 0.70 18.24 -10.99
N ARG A 346 1.56 19.26 -11.02
CA ARG A 346 1.87 20.05 -12.22
C ARG A 346 2.42 19.21 -13.39
N PHE A 347 2.94 18.02 -13.11
CA PHE A 347 3.53 17.10 -14.08
C PHE A 347 2.64 15.88 -14.38
N TYR A 348 1.39 15.85 -13.92
CA TYR A 348 0.45 14.82 -14.33
C TYR A 348 0.28 14.80 -15.86
N TYR A 349 0.32 13.60 -16.45
CA TYR A 349 0.60 13.42 -17.87
C TYR A 349 -0.44 14.03 -18.82
N GLU A 350 -1.69 14.26 -18.37
CA GLU A 350 -2.77 14.84 -19.19
C GLU A 350 -2.88 16.36 -19.07
N HIS A 351 -2.04 17.03 -18.26
CA HIS A 351 -2.13 18.49 -18.15
C HIS A 351 -1.60 19.17 -19.40
N GLY A 352 -2.34 20.17 -19.90
CA GLY A 352 -1.91 21.06 -20.97
C GLY A 352 -1.25 22.34 -20.45
N GLY A 353 -0.43 22.98 -21.28
CA GLY A 353 0.16 24.30 -20.98
C GLY A 353 1.18 24.33 -19.84
N GLN A 354 1.68 23.19 -19.39
CA GLN A 354 2.70 23.06 -18.36
C GLN A 354 4.08 22.74 -18.98
N ALA A 355 5.16 23.02 -18.24
CA ALA A 355 6.52 22.72 -18.67
C ALA A 355 6.75 21.23 -19.00
N GLY A 356 5.96 20.34 -18.39
CA GLY A 356 5.99 18.90 -18.62
C GLY A 356 4.78 18.36 -19.40
N SER A 357 4.02 19.20 -20.11
CA SER A 357 2.89 18.74 -20.92
C SER A 357 3.36 17.96 -22.14
N PHE A 358 2.77 16.79 -22.39
CA PHE A 358 2.99 16.06 -23.65
C PHE A 358 2.26 16.79 -24.78
N THR A 359 2.81 16.77 -25.99
CA THR A 359 2.09 17.26 -27.19
C THR A 359 1.01 16.27 -27.60
N PRO A 360 -0.10 16.69 -28.23
CA PRO A 360 -1.09 15.75 -28.74
C PRO A 360 -0.40 14.85 -29.77
N GLY A 361 -0.69 13.55 -29.72
CA GLY A 361 -0.24 12.63 -30.77
C GLY A 361 -0.87 13.00 -32.11
N LYS A 362 -0.12 12.78 -33.20
CA LYS A 362 -0.70 12.67 -34.54
C LYS A 362 -1.22 11.27 -34.77
#